data_AF-A0A1Q7ZT85-F1
#
_entry.id   AF-A0A1Q7ZT85-F1
#
_cell.length_a   1.000
_cell.length_b   1.000
_cell.length_c   1.000
_cell.angle_alpha   90.00
_cell.angle_beta   90.00
_cell.angle_gamma   90.00
#
_symmetry.space_group_name_H-M   'P 1'
#
loop_
_entity.id
_entity.type
_entity.pdbx_description
1 polymer ?
#
loop_
_entity_poly.entity_id
_entity_poly.type
_entity_poly.pdbx_seq_one_letter_code
_entity_poly.pdbx_strand_id
1 'polypeptide(L)'
;MSIKNEVNRNYGPALKLAIISMLFCGLVFPLAVTGFAQVLLPNQAKGSVAHLGGNNGKAVGSYLIAQNFNQPYFFHSRNVTLSASGVDPDITRDDALSQIQRISIATNITEFDLSNLVNENIERTSWVFGDPYVNVLRLNLALIHNFQTTYCSIPPLSYCE
;
A
#
# COMPACT_ATOMS: atom_id res chain seq x y z
N MET A 1 8.09 -63.17 -6.07
CA MET A 1 7.24 -61.99 -6.37
C MET A 1 8.08 -61.03 -7.22
N SER A 2 7.59 -60.56 -8.37
CA SER A 2 8.42 -59.82 -9.34
C SER A 2 8.59 -58.35 -8.94
N ILE A 3 9.84 -57.90 -8.78
CA ILE A 3 10.19 -56.51 -8.41
C ILE A 3 9.51 -55.48 -9.35
N LYS A 4 9.37 -55.79 -10.64
CA LYS A 4 8.69 -54.93 -11.62
C LYS A 4 7.21 -54.69 -11.29
N ASN A 5 6.53 -55.70 -10.73
CA ASN A 5 5.12 -55.60 -10.37
C ASN A 5 4.93 -54.77 -9.09
N GLU A 6 5.91 -54.82 -8.18
CA GLU A 6 5.92 -54.02 -6.94
C GLU A 6 6.22 -52.54 -7.23
N VAL A 7 7.18 -52.29 -8.11
CA VAL A 7 7.51 -50.95 -8.65
C VAL A 7 6.28 -50.35 -9.34
N ASN A 8 5.66 -51.05 -10.30
CA ASN A 8 4.48 -50.50 -10.99
C ASN A 8 3.27 -50.28 -10.06
N ARG A 9 3.13 -51.09 -9.00
CA ARG A 9 2.06 -50.95 -8.00
C ARG A 9 2.21 -49.69 -7.12
N ASN A 10 3.44 -49.21 -6.91
CA ASN A 10 3.73 -48.08 -6.02
C ASN A 10 4.00 -46.75 -6.75
N TYR A 11 4.78 -46.76 -7.85
CA TYR A 11 5.16 -45.53 -8.56
C TYR A 11 4.01 -44.91 -9.36
N GLY A 12 3.09 -45.72 -9.89
CA GLY A 12 1.93 -45.24 -10.66
C GLY A 12 0.99 -44.36 -9.82
N PRO A 13 0.50 -44.83 -8.66
CA PRO A 13 -0.31 -44.00 -7.76
C PRO A 13 0.42 -42.76 -7.23
N ALA A 14 1.72 -42.90 -6.89
CA ALA A 14 2.52 -41.77 -6.42
C ALA A 14 2.63 -40.66 -7.48
N LEU A 15 2.92 -41.00 -8.73
CA LEU A 15 3.00 -40.04 -9.83
C LEU A 15 1.64 -39.38 -10.11
N LYS A 16 0.55 -40.14 -10.06
CA LYS A 16 -0.81 -39.60 -10.24
C LYS A 16 -1.16 -38.60 -9.13
N LEU A 17 -0.90 -38.95 -7.87
CA LEU A 17 -1.13 -38.05 -6.74
C LEU A 17 -0.25 -36.79 -6.84
N ALA A 18 1.00 -36.93 -7.26
CA ALA A 18 1.88 -35.79 -7.50
C ALA A 18 1.34 -34.84 -8.58
N ILE A 19 0.89 -35.38 -9.73
CA ILE A 19 0.30 -34.57 -10.81
C ILE A 19 -1.00 -33.91 -10.35
N ILE A 20 -1.88 -34.64 -9.67
CA ILE A 20 -3.14 -34.09 -9.13
C ILE A 20 -2.83 -32.96 -8.16
N SER A 21 -1.90 -33.17 -7.23
CA SER A 21 -1.48 -32.14 -6.27
C SER A 21 -0.87 -30.93 -6.97
N MET A 22 -0.03 -31.14 -8.00
CA MET A 22 0.59 -30.07 -8.78
C MET A 22 -0.46 -29.24 -9.51
N LEU A 23 -1.43 -29.88 -10.17
CA LEU A 23 -2.50 -29.17 -10.87
C LEU A 23 -3.44 -28.46 -9.89
N PHE A 24 -3.74 -29.09 -8.76
CA PHE A 24 -4.60 -28.48 -7.76
C PHE A 24 -3.94 -27.25 -7.13
N CYS A 25 -2.74 -27.40 -6.55
CA CYS A 25 -2.05 -26.30 -5.87
C CYS A 25 -1.44 -25.27 -6.83
N GLY A 26 -1.06 -25.68 -8.04
CA GLY A 26 -0.37 -24.82 -9.02
C GLY A 26 -1.31 -24.13 -10.01
N LEU A 27 -2.54 -24.60 -10.18
CA LEU A 27 -3.47 -24.03 -11.16
C LEU A 27 -4.86 -23.80 -10.59
N VAL A 28 -5.51 -24.84 -10.05
CA VAL A 28 -6.91 -24.70 -9.58
C VAL A 28 -7.01 -23.73 -8.41
N PHE A 29 -6.15 -23.90 -7.40
CA PHE A 29 -6.18 -23.06 -6.20
C PHE A 29 -5.83 -21.59 -6.48
N PRO A 30 -4.73 -21.22 -7.17
CA PRO A 30 -4.43 -19.83 -7.47
C PRO A 30 -5.50 -19.15 -8.31
N LEU A 31 -6.07 -19.84 -9.30
CA LEU A 31 -7.14 -19.27 -10.14
C LEU A 31 -8.43 -19.08 -9.36
N ALA A 32 -8.80 -20.04 -8.51
CA ALA A 32 -9.96 -19.91 -7.65
C ALA A 32 -9.80 -18.71 -6.71
N VAL A 33 -8.70 -18.65 -5.95
CA VAL A 33 -8.44 -17.55 -5.01
C VAL A 33 -8.39 -16.20 -5.72
N THR A 34 -7.73 -16.12 -6.87
CA THR A 34 -7.65 -14.89 -7.66
C THR A 34 -9.04 -14.45 -8.17
N GLY A 35 -9.83 -15.39 -8.70
CA GLY A 35 -11.18 -15.10 -9.16
C GLY A 35 -12.09 -14.62 -8.04
N PHE A 36 -12.05 -15.29 -6.88
CA PHE A 36 -12.78 -14.86 -5.68
C PHE A 36 -12.33 -13.47 -5.20
N ALA A 37 -11.03 -13.22 -5.15
CA ALA A 37 -10.49 -11.93 -4.73
C ALA A 37 -10.92 -10.78 -5.67
N GLN A 38 -10.93 -11.01 -6.98
CA GLN A 38 -11.37 -9.99 -7.94
C GLN A 38 -12.86 -9.64 -7.85
N VAL A 39 -13.71 -10.61 -7.49
CA VAL A 39 -15.15 -10.38 -7.33
C VAL A 39 -15.46 -9.67 -6.01
N LEU A 40 -14.84 -10.09 -4.91
CA LEU A 40 -15.17 -9.59 -3.58
C LEU A 40 -14.38 -8.32 -3.22
N LEU A 41 -13.11 -8.23 -3.61
CA LEU A 41 -12.15 -7.22 -3.17
C LEU A 41 -11.27 -6.72 -4.34
N PRO A 42 -11.87 -6.14 -5.40
CA PRO A 42 -11.14 -5.78 -6.62
C PRO A 42 -10.03 -4.76 -6.38
N ASN A 43 -10.21 -3.83 -5.45
CA ASN A 43 -9.21 -2.79 -5.17
C ASN A 43 -7.97 -3.38 -4.51
N GLN A 44 -8.14 -4.29 -3.54
CA GLN A 44 -7.03 -4.96 -2.84
C GLN A 44 -6.34 -5.98 -3.77
N ALA A 45 -7.12 -6.73 -4.56
CA ALA A 45 -6.59 -7.71 -5.51
C ALA A 45 -5.73 -7.05 -6.62
N LYS A 46 -6.01 -5.79 -6.96
CA LYS A 46 -5.22 -4.99 -7.91
C LYS A 46 -4.08 -4.20 -7.25
N GLY A 47 -3.83 -4.39 -5.96
CA GLY A 47 -2.71 -3.78 -5.25
C GLY A 47 -3.00 -2.41 -4.64
N SER A 48 -4.27 -2.05 -4.42
CA SER A 48 -4.68 -0.82 -3.71
C SER A 48 -4.04 0.45 -4.29
N VAL A 49 -4.23 0.65 -5.61
CA VAL A 49 -3.63 1.74 -6.37
C VAL A 49 -4.20 3.09 -5.96
N ALA A 50 -3.32 4.06 -5.71
CA ALA A 50 -3.63 5.45 -5.40
C ALA A 50 -3.66 6.29 -6.69
N HIS A 51 -4.64 7.19 -6.79
CA HIS A 51 -4.87 8.04 -7.94
C HIS A 51 -4.84 9.52 -7.53
N LEU A 52 -4.20 10.36 -8.35
CA LEU A 52 -4.15 11.81 -8.19
C LEU A 52 -5.18 12.44 -9.14
N GLY A 53 -6.12 13.25 -8.63
CA GLY A 53 -7.24 13.80 -9.42
C GLY A 53 -8.54 12.98 -9.34
N GLY A 54 -8.69 12.13 -8.31
CA GLY A 54 -9.88 11.31 -8.11
C GLY A 54 -9.88 10.00 -8.91
N ASN A 55 -11.06 9.42 -9.16
CA ASN A 55 -11.20 8.05 -9.68
C ASN A 55 -10.71 7.85 -11.13
N ASN A 56 -10.61 8.91 -11.93
CA ASN A 56 -10.05 8.88 -13.29
C ASN A 56 -8.65 9.52 -13.37
N GLY A 57 -8.09 9.83 -12.20
CA GLY A 57 -6.81 10.48 -12.04
C GLY A 57 -5.64 9.61 -12.47
N LYS A 58 -4.46 10.21 -12.57
CA LYS A 58 -3.22 9.48 -12.87
C LYS A 58 -2.90 8.53 -11.73
N ALA A 59 -2.59 7.26 -12.06
CA ALA A 59 -2.08 6.30 -11.08
C ALA A 59 -0.70 6.77 -10.57
N VAL A 60 -0.60 7.05 -9.27
CA VAL A 60 0.62 7.60 -8.64
C VAL A 60 1.33 6.61 -7.73
N GLY A 61 0.76 5.43 -7.49
CA GLY A 61 1.41 4.35 -6.74
C GLY A 61 0.41 3.47 -6.02
N SER A 62 0.82 2.84 -4.92
CA SER A 62 -0.02 2.00 -4.07
C SER A 62 0.01 2.50 -2.64
N TYR A 63 -1.12 2.44 -1.94
CA TYR A 63 -1.17 2.74 -0.50
C TYR A 63 -0.35 1.75 0.34
N LEU A 64 0.05 0.60 -0.22
CA LEU A 64 0.80 -0.46 0.47
C LEU A 64 2.32 -0.32 0.33
N ILE A 65 2.81 0.71 -0.38
CA ILE A 65 4.24 0.88 -0.68
C ILE A 65 4.68 2.29 -0.32
N ALA A 66 5.72 2.39 0.52
CA ALA A 66 6.37 3.65 0.81
C ALA A 66 6.95 4.29 -0.46
N GLN A 67 6.65 5.57 -0.66
CA GLN A 67 7.31 6.39 -1.67
C GLN A 67 8.37 7.27 -1.03
N ASN A 68 9.39 7.62 -1.81
CA ASN A 68 10.43 8.53 -1.37
C ASN A 68 10.00 9.98 -1.59
N PHE A 69 9.47 10.62 -0.55
CA PHE A 69 9.20 12.05 -0.52
C PHE A 69 10.40 12.78 0.09
N ASN A 70 11.14 13.53 -0.73
CA ASN A 70 12.29 14.33 -0.27
C ASN A 70 12.00 15.84 -0.20
N GLN A 71 10.84 16.26 -0.72
CA GLN A 71 10.52 17.68 -0.85
C GLN A 71 10.02 18.24 0.49
N PRO A 72 10.43 19.46 0.89
CA PRO A 72 10.13 20.00 2.22
C PRO A 72 8.63 20.24 2.47
N TYR A 73 7.86 20.39 1.40
CA TYR A 73 6.42 20.61 1.40
C TYR A 73 5.58 19.33 1.48
N PHE A 74 6.18 18.14 1.46
CA PHE A 74 5.45 16.87 1.69
C PHE A 74 5.77 16.25 3.03
N PHE A 75 4.88 15.40 3.53
CA PHE A 75 5.18 14.47 4.62
C PHE A 75 6.12 13.37 4.12
N HIS A 76 7.08 13.00 4.97
CA HIS A 76 8.12 12.02 4.69
C HIS A 76 7.84 10.75 5.47
N SER A 77 8.08 9.61 4.81
CA SER A 77 8.08 8.29 5.42
C SER A 77 9.33 8.07 6.26
N ARG A 78 9.31 6.99 7.05
CA ARG A 78 10.49 6.54 7.79
C ARG A 78 11.60 6.17 6.83
N ASN A 79 12.85 6.32 7.29
CA ASN A 79 14.00 5.87 6.52
C ASN A 79 13.89 4.35 6.27
N VAL A 80 14.12 3.94 5.02
CA VAL A 80 14.08 2.53 4.58
C VAL A 80 15.00 1.63 5.40
N THR A 81 16.12 2.15 5.92
CA THR A 81 17.05 1.39 6.78
C THR A 81 16.53 1.15 8.19
N LEU A 82 15.52 1.91 8.63
CA LEU A 82 14.90 1.84 9.95
C LEU A 82 13.56 1.06 9.94
N SER A 83 13.18 0.51 8.79
CA SER A 83 11.96 -0.31 8.63
C SER A 83 12.34 -1.77 8.32
N ALA A 84 11.65 -2.72 8.96
CA ALA A 84 11.90 -4.15 8.74
C ALA A 84 11.57 -4.60 7.31
N SER A 85 10.58 -4.00 6.67
CA SER A 85 10.23 -4.27 5.26
C SER A 85 11.02 -3.40 4.28
N GLY A 86 11.56 -2.26 4.75
CA GLY A 86 12.18 -1.23 3.91
C GLY A 86 11.19 -0.45 3.03
N VAL A 87 9.89 -0.75 3.09
CA VAL A 87 8.84 -0.16 2.23
C VAL A 87 7.58 0.21 3.02
N ASP A 88 7.71 0.43 4.33
CA ASP A 88 6.60 0.75 5.23
C ASP A 88 5.99 2.13 4.90
N PRO A 89 4.74 2.18 4.40
CA PRO A 89 4.10 3.42 3.98
C PRO A 89 3.58 4.25 5.16
N ASP A 90 3.62 3.71 6.37
CA ASP A 90 2.97 4.27 7.53
C ASP A 90 3.98 4.90 8.51
N ILE A 91 3.56 5.99 9.14
CA ILE A 91 4.29 6.67 10.21
C ILE A 91 3.39 6.84 11.43
N THR A 92 3.98 7.07 12.60
CA THR A 92 3.19 7.35 13.80
C THR A 92 2.54 8.74 13.68
N ARG A 93 1.47 8.96 14.45
CA ARG A 93 0.84 10.29 14.56
C ARG A 93 1.86 11.34 14.98
N ASP A 94 2.68 11.04 15.99
CA ASP A 94 3.65 11.99 16.53
C ASP A 94 4.75 12.31 15.51
N ASP A 95 5.19 11.31 14.72
CA ASP A 95 6.11 11.53 13.61
C ASP A 95 5.50 12.47 12.56
N ALA A 96 4.23 12.32 12.22
CA ALA A 96 3.54 13.20 11.28
C ALA A 96 3.44 14.63 11.82
N LEU A 97 3.03 14.78 13.09
CA LEU A 97 2.92 16.09 13.75
C LEU A 97 4.27 16.80 13.84
N SER A 98 5.37 16.07 14.06
CA SER A 98 6.72 16.65 14.12
C SER A 98 7.17 17.33 12.83
N GLN A 99 6.58 16.95 11.68
CA GLN A 99 6.93 17.47 10.36
C GLN A 99 6.13 18.72 9.97
N ILE A 100 5.07 19.05 10.70
CA ILE A 100 4.13 20.14 10.36
C ILE A 100 4.84 21.47 10.21
N GLN A 101 5.74 21.81 11.14
CA GLN A 101 6.44 23.11 11.12
C GLN A 101 7.22 23.29 9.81
N ARG A 102 7.93 22.26 9.35
CA ARG A 102 8.69 22.29 8.08
C ARG A 102 7.76 22.55 6.90
N ILE A 103 6.65 21.82 6.84
CA ILE A 103 5.69 21.90 5.74
C ILE A 103 4.98 23.26 5.74
N SER A 104 4.58 23.75 6.92
CA SER A 104 3.96 25.05 7.10
C SER A 104 4.84 26.17 6.55
N ILE A 105 6.13 26.17 6.90
CA ILE A 105 7.11 27.15 6.40
C ILE A 105 7.27 27.06 4.87
N ALA A 106 7.29 25.85 4.32
CA ALA A 106 7.50 25.63 2.89
C ALA A 106 6.28 25.96 2.02
N THR A 107 5.06 25.93 2.58
CA THR A 107 3.79 26.01 1.83
C THR A 107 2.92 27.20 2.24
N ASN A 108 3.24 27.86 3.35
CA ASN A 108 2.44 28.91 3.98
C ASN A 108 1.05 28.44 4.46
N ILE A 109 0.84 27.12 4.60
CA ILE A 109 -0.37 26.55 5.20
C ILE A 109 -0.23 26.62 6.73
N THR A 110 -1.31 26.91 7.45
CA THR A 110 -1.24 27.05 8.91
C THR A 110 -0.96 25.70 9.58
N GLU A 111 -0.21 25.72 10.68
CA GLU A 111 0.06 24.50 11.46
C GLU A 111 -1.23 23.87 12.01
N PHE A 112 -2.24 24.69 12.29
CA PHE A 112 -3.56 24.22 12.74
C PHE A 112 -4.25 23.39 11.66
N ASP A 113 -4.28 23.89 10.42
CA ASP A 113 -4.93 23.16 9.32
C ASP A 113 -4.18 21.87 8.99
N LEU A 114 -2.84 21.89 9.03
CA LEU A 114 -2.02 20.68 8.84
C LEU A 114 -2.22 19.66 9.96
N SER A 115 -2.33 20.09 11.21
CA SER A 115 -2.61 19.21 12.34
C SER A 115 -4.00 18.57 12.22
N ASN A 116 -5.00 19.33 11.81
CA ASN A 116 -6.34 18.79 11.54
C ASN A 116 -6.30 17.77 10.41
N LEU A 117 -5.60 18.07 9.31
CA LEU A 117 -5.43 17.14 8.19
C LEU A 117 -4.79 15.81 8.64
N VAL A 118 -3.75 15.86 9.48
CA VAL A 118 -3.13 14.65 10.04
C VAL A 118 -4.15 13.86 10.87
N ASN A 119 -4.88 14.53 11.76
CA ASN A 119 -5.87 13.88 12.63
C ASN A 119 -7.03 13.23 11.86
N GLU A 120 -7.46 13.83 10.74
CA GLU A 120 -8.50 13.29 9.84
C GLU A 120 -8.03 12.04 9.07
N ASN A 121 -6.73 11.84 8.92
CA ASN A 121 -6.13 10.72 8.19
C ASN A 121 -5.52 9.65 9.10
N ILE A 122 -5.83 9.68 10.41
CA ILE A 122 -5.41 8.62 11.34
C ILE A 122 -6.20 7.36 11.05
N GLU A 123 -5.48 6.27 10.79
CA GLU A 123 -6.03 4.93 10.66
C GLU A 123 -5.73 4.09 11.89
N ARG A 124 -6.57 3.07 12.11
CA ARG A 124 -6.40 2.11 13.20
C ARG A 124 -6.92 0.74 12.77
N THR A 125 -6.09 -0.29 12.93
CA THR A 125 -6.44 -1.68 12.59
C THR A 125 -7.57 -2.22 13.46
N SER A 126 -7.49 -2.01 14.78
CA SER A 126 -8.54 -2.36 15.73
C SER A 126 -8.30 -1.65 17.06
N TRP A 127 -9.31 -1.58 17.93
CA TRP A 127 -9.14 -0.96 19.26
C TRP A 127 -8.12 -1.69 20.14
N VAL A 128 -7.91 -3.00 19.93
CA VAL A 128 -6.98 -3.84 20.74
C VAL A 128 -5.61 -3.99 20.09
N PHE A 129 -5.49 -3.79 18.78
CA PHE A 129 -4.30 -4.18 18.02
C PHE A 129 -3.67 -2.98 17.33
N GLY A 130 -2.41 -2.73 17.69
CA GLY A 130 -1.56 -1.71 17.09
C GLY A 130 -1.87 -0.29 17.57
N ASP A 131 -0.85 0.55 17.45
CA ASP A 131 -0.99 1.99 17.66
C ASP A 131 -1.63 2.65 16.43
N PRO A 132 -2.30 3.81 16.61
CA PRO A 132 -2.79 4.59 15.49
C PRO A 132 -1.63 5.02 14.57
N TYR A 133 -1.85 4.95 13.27
CA TYR A 133 -0.84 5.26 12.26
C TYR A 133 -1.42 6.17 11.18
N VAL A 134 -0.55 6.73 10.36
CA VAL A 134 -0.92 7.58 9.23
C VAL A 134 -0.16 7.14 7.99
N ASN A 135 -0.90 6.84 6.92
CA ASN A 135 -0.33 6.48 5.64
C ASN A 135 0.19 7.72 4.91
N VAL A 136 1.49 7.76 4.61
CA VAL A 136 2.14 8.97 4.08
C VAL A 136 1.64 9.34 2.68
N LEU A 137 1.45 8.35 1.80
CA LEU A 137 0.94 8.62 0.45
C LEU A 137 -0.50 9.17 0.51
N ARG A 138 -1.36 8.56 1.33
CA ARG A 138 -2.72 9.03 1.53
C ARG A 138 -2.76 10.45 2.09
N LEU A 139 -1.95 10.71 3.12
CA LEU A 139 -1.86 12.03 3.74
C LEU A 139 -1.39 13.09 2.74
N ASN A 140 -0.37 12.80 1.92
CA ASN A 140 0.12 13.71 0.89
C ASN A 140 -0.91 13.93 -0.22
N LEU A 141 -1.71 12.94 -0.59
CA LEU A 141 -2.81 13.13 -1.54
C LEU A 141 -3.93 14.00 -0.97
N ALA A 142 -4.29 13.80 0.31
CA ALA A 142 -5.24 14.65 1.02
C ALA A 142 -4.74 16.09 1.14
N LEU A 143 -3.43 16.27 1.36
CA LEU A 143 -2.76 17.56 1.41
C LEU A 143 -2.84 18.30 0.07
N ILE A 144 -2.56 17.62 -1.05
CA ILE A 144 -2.70 18.21 -2.39
C ILE A 144 -4.17 18.57 -2.68
N HIS A 145 -5.10 17.68 -2.33
CA HIS A 145 -6.53 17.88 -2.59
C HIS A 145 -7.10 19.07 -1.80
N ASN A 146 -6.77 19.18 -0.51
CA ASN A 146 -7.34 20.22 0.36
C ASN A 146 -6.69 21.60 0.16
N PHE A 147 -5.44 21.65 -0.30
CA PHE A 147 -4.69 22.89 -0.54
C PHE A 147 -4.28 23.02 -2.00
N GLN A 148 -5.20 22.68 -2.92
CA GLN A 148 -4.92 22.60 -4.36
C GLN A 148 -4.29 23.87 -4.92
N THR A 149 -4.74 25.06 -4.50
CA THR A 149 -4.18 26.36 -4.95
C THR A 149 -2.69 26.50 -4.63
N THR A 150 -2.27 26.07 -3.44
CA THR A 150 -0.87 26.09 -3.01
C THR A 150 -0.04 25.09 -3.79
N TYR A 151 -0.47 23.82 -3.86
CA TYR A 151 0.28 22.77 -4.57
C TYR A 151 0.32 22.98 -6.08
N CYS A 152 -0.68 23.66 -6.62
CA CYS A 152 -0.68 24.10 -8.01
C CYS A 152 0.26 25.24 -8.33
N SER A 153 0.84 25.90 -7.33
CA SER A 153 1.84 26.93 -7.53
C SER A 153 3.29 26.40 -7.39
N ILE A 154 3.45 25.18 -6.84
CA ILE A 154 4.75 24.58 -6.55
C ILE A 154 5.19 23.72 -7.76
N PRO A 155 6.38 23.96 -8.34
CA PRO A 155 6.89 23.12 -9.43
C PRO A 155 7.31 21.72 -8.92
N PRO A 156 7.04 20.64 -9.68
CA PRO A 156 6.37 20.61 -10.99
C PRO A 156 4.84 20.77 -10.87
N LEU A 157 4.22 21.52 -11.80
CA LEU A 157 2.78 21.82 -11.83
C LEU A 157 1.87 20.61 -12.13
N SER A 158 2.38 19.39 -12.04
CA SER A 158 1.68 18.13 -12.32
C SER A 158 0.65 17.73 -11.26
N TYR A 159 0.42 18.59 -10.26
CA TYR A 159 -0.50 18.33 -9.15
C TYR A 159 -1.93 18.87 -9.39
N CYS A 160 -2.18 19.51 -10.54
CA CYS A 160 -3.40 20.27 -10.84
C CYS A 160 -4.39 19.61 -11.78
N GLU A 161 -4.15 18.36 -12.17
CA GLU A 161 -5.02 17.62 -13.10
C GLU A 161 -6.18 16.94 -12.37
#